data_AF-A0A8C4XL56-F1
#
_entry.id   AF-A0A8C4XL56-F1
#
_cell.length_a   1.000
_cell.length_b   1.000
_cell.length_c   1.000
_cell.angle_alpha   90.00
_cell.angle_beta   90.00
_cell.angle_gamma   90.00
#
_symmetry.space_group_name_H-M   'P 1'
#
loop_
_entity.id
_entity.type
_entity.pdbx_description
1 polymer ?
#
loop_
_entity_poly.entity_id
_entity_poly.type
_entity_poly.pdbx_seq_one_letter_code
_entity_poly.pdbx_strand_id
1 'polypeptide(L)'
;MVLTGCDGIWRRWASGQVRDQAEEGRASIYCMVFTSSCKATMRYSDFPIPNNHPWGKHPQLPAPLNPTDSLHLLICSVKKHPDFSVTERWELVTQGGGKEELAGSDAVMVCSGHHVYPNLPLTTFPGKLYVYCCFHSWEFKRLEKYRGKKVLVIGLGNSGCDIAMELSTQHRCVTGIEPLGKGGSPICSSTCHHLHTTALGAHSHRRSSAPLPGCPLRST
;
A
#
# COMPACT_ATOMS: atom_id res chain seq x y z
N MET A 1 -14.54 5.97 22.89
CA MET A 1 -13.79 5.43 21.72
C MET A 1 -13.30 6.62 20.92
N VAL A 2 -11.99 6.86 20.85
CA VAL A 2 -11.44 7.94 20.01
C VAL A 2 -11.23 7.38 18.61
N LEU A 3 -11.98 7.87 17.63
CA LEU A 3 -11.87 7.46 16.24
C LEU A 3 -10.99 8.45 15.48
N THR A 4 -9.78 8.04 15.15
CA THR A 4 -8.82 8.90 14.44
C THR A 4 -8.94 8.67 12.94
N GLY A 5 -9.61 9.57 12.24
CA GLY A 5 -9.70 9.57 10.77
C GLY A 5 -10.68 8.53 10.21
N CYS A 6 -11.74 9.02 9.58
CA CYS A 6 -12.63 8.18 8.80
C CYS A 6 -11.96 7.81 7.47
N ASP A 7 -12.31 6.64 6.92
CA ASP A 7 -12.07 6.16 5.54
C ASP A 7 -10.91 5.14 5.32
N GLY A 8 -9.98 4.98 6.25
CA GLY A 8 -8.95 3.92 6.20
C GLY A 8 -8.19 3.83 4.85
N ILE A 9 -7.94 2.61 4.37
CA ILE A 9 -7.26 2.35 3.08
C ILE A 9 -8.07 2.84 1.86
N TRP A 10 -9.39 3.01 2.01
CA TRP A 10 -10.30 3.41 0.94
C TRP A 10 -10.49 4.92 0.84
N ARG A 11 -9.78 5.70 1.68
CA ARG A 11 -9.82 7.16 1.65
C ARG A 11 -9.47 7.69 0.26
N ARG A 12 -10.43 8.40 -0.32
CA ARG A 12 -10.28 9.18 -1.56
C ARG A 12 -10.41 10.66 -1.23
N TRP A 13 -10.00 11.54 -2.15
CA TRP A 13 -10.42 12.94 -2.09
C TRP A 13 -11.95 13.03 -2.03
N ALA A 14 -12.48 14.16 -1.53
CA ALA A 14 -13.92 14.44 -1.61
C ALA A 14 -14.47 14.36 -3.05
N SER A 15 -13.61 14.53 -4.06
CA SER A 15 -13.89 14.34 -5.49
C SER A 15 -13.93 12.88 -5.96
N GLY A 16 -13.73 11.89 -5.07
CA GLY A 16 -13.70 10.46 -5.41
C GLY A 16 -12.39 9.97 -6.04
N GLN A 17 -11.37 10.83 -6.14
CA GLN A 17 -10.07 10.51 -6.74
C GLN A 17 -9.08 9.91 -5.72
N VAL A 18 -8.26 8.98 -6.19
CA VAL A 18 -7.14 8.44 -5.41
C VAL A 18 -6.01 9.47 -5.33
N ARG A 19 -5.28 9.51 -4.22
CA ARG A 19 -4.12 10.41 -4.06
C ARG A 19 -2.98 10.02 -5.00
N ASP A 20 -2.35 11.02 -5.61
CA ASP A 20 -1.26 10.83 -6.58
C ASP A 20 0.10 10.48 -5.93
N GLN A 21 0.20 10.60 -4.62
CA GLN A 21 1.38 10.25 -3.84
C GLN A 21 0.99 9.38 -2.64
N ALA A 22 1.92 8.52 -2.23
CA ALA A 22 1.81 7.78 -0.99
C ALA A 22 2.24 8.68 0.19
N GLU A 23 1.65 8.47 1.36
CA GLU A 23 1.95 9.24 2.57
C GLU A 23 2.43 8.29 3.65
N GLU A 24 3.57 8.59 4.25
CA GLU A 24 4.15 7.81 5.34
C GLU A 24 3.14 7.60 6.48
N GLY A 25 3.14 6.40 7.07
CA GLY A 25 2.18 6.05 8.12
C GLY A 25 0.73 5.87 7.62
N ARG A 26 0.48 5.88 6.30
CA ARG A 26 -0.84 5.59 5.72
C ARG A 26 -0.82 4.49 4.68
N ALA A 27 -1.93 3.77 4.61
CA ALA A 27 -2.17 2.80 3.55
C ALA A 27 -2.36 3.53 2.22
N SER A 28 -2.03 2.84 1.13
CA SER A 28 -1.99 3.44 -0.20
C SER A 28 -2.62 2.49 -1.23
N ILE A 29 -3.55 3.03 -2.01
CA ILE A 29 -4.20 2.34 -3.13
C ILE A 29 -3.88 3.03 -4.46
N TYR A 30 -4.03 2.32 -5.57
CA TYR A 30 -3.92 2.84 -6.95
C TYR A 30 -5.30 3.09 -7.58
N CYS A 31 -5.33 3.88 -8.66
CA CYS A 31 -6.57 4.36 -9.27
C CYS A 31 -7.53 3.24 -9.71
N MET A 32 -6.99 2.14 -10.23
CA MET A 32 -7.78 1.03 -10.78
C MET A 32 -8.12 -0.07 -9.77
N VAL A 33 -7.91 0.14 -8.46
CA VAL A 33 -8.20 -0.91 -7.49
C VAL A 33 -9.69 -1.27 -7.49
N PHE A 34 -9.97 -2.57 -7.62
CA PHE A 34 -11.31 -3.14 -7.45
C PHE A 34 -11.34 -4.04 -6.22
N THR A 35 -12.52 -4.18 -5.61
CA THR A 35 -12.74 -5.12 -4.52
C THR A 35 -12.69 -6.54 -5.06
N SER A 36 -11.84 -7.39 -4.50
CA SER A 36 -11.80 -8.82 -4.83
C SER A 36 -12.96 -9.61 -4.24
N SER A 37 -13.63 -9.07 -3.22
CA SER A 37 -14.79 -9.67 -2.58
C SER A 37 -16.11 -9.17 -3.19
N CYS A 38 -17.17 -9.97 -3.08
CA CYS A 38 -18.48 -9.60 -3.59
C CYS A 38 -19.24 -8.71 -2.58
N LYS A 39 -20.24 -7.96 -3.07
CA LYS A 39 -21.05 -7.07 -2.23
C LYS A 39 -21.70 -7.79 -1.04
N ALA A 40 -22.16 -9.03 -1.25
CA ALA A 40 -22.87 -9.79 -0.23
C ALA A 40 -21.98 -10.11 0.98
N THR A 41 -20.67 -10.27 0.79
CA THR A 41 -19.72 -10.58 1.87
C THR A 41 -19.05 -9.35 2.48
N MET A 42 -19.04 -8.22 1.76
CA MET A 42 -18.42 -6.98 2.24
C MET A 42 -19.38 -6.06 3.02
N ARG A 43 -20.70 -6.29 2.93
CA ARG A 43 -21.69 -5.45 3.61
C ARG A 43 -21.62 -5.63 5.13
N TYR A 44 -21.93 -4.57 5.86
CA TYR A 44 -22.29 -4.72 7.27
C TYR A 44 -23.67 -5.39 7.36
N SER A 45 -23.94 -6.08 8.48
CA SER A 45 -25.21 -6.77 8.70
C SER A 45 -26.40 -5.82 8.72
N ASP A 46 -26.20 -4.65 9.29
CA ASP A 46 -27.12 -3.53 9.47
C ASP A 46 -27.08 -2.50 8.31
N PHE A 47 -26.00 -2.45 7.55
CA PHE A 47 -25.87 -1.56 6.37
C PHE A 47 -25.66 -2.37 5.07
N PRO A 48 -26.76 -2.81 4.41
CA PRO A 48 -26.66 -3.52 3.13
C PRO A 48 -26.17 -2.61 2.01
N ILE A 49 -25.38 -3.17 1.08
CA ILE A 49 -24.95 -2.45 -0.13
C ILE A 49 -26.09 -2.47 -1.16
N PRO A 50 -26.46 -1.32 -1.77
CA PRO A 50 -27.51 -1.27 -2.79
C PRO A 50 -27.27 -2.19 -3.99
N ASN A 51 -28.35 -2.78 -4.51
CA ASN A 51 -28.28 -3.68 -5.67
C ASN A 51 -27.66 -3.00 -6.91
N ASN A 52 -27.99 -1.71 -7.12
CA ASN A 52 -27.46 -0.91 -8.24
C ASN A 52 -26.01 -0.42 -8.06
N HIS A 53 -25.36 -0.72 -6.93
CA HIS A 53 -23.98 -0.28 -6.69
C HIS A 53 -23.05 -0.83 -7.80
N PRO A 54 -22.11 -0.06 -8.35
CA PRO A 54 -21.19 -0.58 -9.36
C PRO A 54 -20.38 -1.78 -8.84
N TRP A 55 -20.18 -2.80 -9.68
CA TRP A 55 -19.35 -3.95 -9.30
C TRP A 55 -17.89 -3.52 -9.07
N GLY A 56 -17.25 -4.13 -8.08
CA GLY A 56 -15.85 -3.94 -7.76
C GLY A 56 -15.47 -2.56 -7.19
N LYS A 57 -16.39 -1.58 -7.16
CA LYS A 57 -16.14 -0.33 -6.44
C LYS A 57 -16.37 -0.56 -4.95
N HIS A 58 -15.45 -0.08 -4.12
CA HIS A 58 -15.68 -0.12 -2.67
C HIS A 58 -16.87 0.77 -2.32
N PRO A 59 -17.88 0.25 -1.60
CA PRO A 59 -18.98 1.06 -1.14
C PRO A 59 -18.45 2.12 -0.17
N GLN A 60 -18.82 3.38 -0.40
CA GLN A 60 -18.60 4.37 0.65
C GLN A 60 -19.57 4.03 1.78
N LEU A 61 -19.03 3.93 2.99
CA LEU A 61 -19.88 3.74 4.15
C LEU A 61 -20.71 5.01 4.33
N PRO A 62 -22.02 4.90 4.60
CA PRO A 62 -22.77 6.06 5.07
C PRO A 62 -22.04 6.54 6.32
N ALA A 63 -21.57 7.81 6.32
CA ALA A 63 -20.81 8.37 7.42
C ALA A 63 -21.62 8.20 8.72
N PRO A 64 -21.24 7.29 9.64
CA PRO A 64 -22.08 6.98 10.79
C PRO A 64 -21.90 7.98 11.94
N LEU A 65 -20.99 8.93 11.77
CA LEU A 65 -20.51 9.80 12.84
C LEU A 65 -20.67 11.22 12.36
N ASN A 66 -21.29 12.06 13.18
CA ASN A 66 -21.37 13.47 12.88
C ASN A 66 -19.94 13.97 12.57
N PRO A 67 -19.75 14.84 11.56
CA PRO A 67 -18.45 15.43 11.29
C PRO A 67 -17.86 16.16 12.52
N THR A 68 -18.69 16.49 13.52
CA THR A 68 -18.30 17.03 14.83
C THR A 68 -17.80 15.99 15.83
N ASP A 69 -18.16 14.71 15.68
CA ASP A 69 -17.66 13.60 16.52
C ASP A 69 -16.29 13.08 16.04
N SER A 70 -15.87 13.52 14.84
CA SER A 70 -14.57 13.23 14.27
C SER A 70 -13.52 14.17 14.87
N LEU A 71 -13.13 13.91 16.12
CA LEU A 71 -11.93 14.51 16.66
C LEU A 71 -10.75 14.12 15.75
N HIS A 72 -10.21 15.09 15.02
CA HIS A 72 -8.96 14.94 14.25
C HIS A 72 -7.76 14.89 15.20
N LEU A 73 -7.82 14.00 16.18
CA LEU A 73 -6.72 13.68 17.06
C LEU A 73 -5.87 12.63 16.37
N LEU A 74 -4.59 12.92 16.19
CA LEU A 74 -3.61 11.93 15.80
C LEU A 74 -3.11 11.24 17.08
N ILE A 75 -3.22 9.93 17.20
CA ILE A 75 -2.54 9.20 18.29
C ILE A 75 -1.08 9.01 17.86
N CYS A 76 -0.16 9.67 18.56
CA CYS A 76 1.28 9.61 18.29
C CYS A 76 1.93 8.41 18.99
N SER A 77 1.46 8.06 20.19
CA SER A 77 2.03 6.98 20.99
C SER A 77 0.99 6.38 21.93
N VAL A 78 1.11 5.06 22.14
CA VAL A 78 0.36 4.28 23.12
C VAL A 78 1.36 3.57 24.02
N LYS A 79 1.33 3.86 25.31
CA LYS A 79 2.20 3.23 26.31
C LYS A 79 1.37 2.76 27.51
N LYS A 80 1.87 1.77 28.23
CA LYS A 80 1.32 1.44 29.55
C LYS A 80 1.66 2.59 30.50
N HIS A 81 0.71 3.02 31.32
CA HIS A 81 1.00 3.99 32.38
C HIS A 81 2.06 3.43 33.34
N PRO A 82 2.91 4.25 33.99
CA PRO A 82 3.91 3.76 34.94
C PRO A 82 3.33 2.83 36.02
N ASP A 83 2.12 3.13 36.50
CA ASP A 83 1.40 2.33 37.50
C ASP A 83 0.43 1.29 36.88
N PHE A 84 0.71 0.79 35.67
CA PHE A 84 -0.18 -0.14 34.97
C PHE A 84 -0.49 -1.41 35.78
N SER A 85 0.46 -1.89 36.58
CA SER A 85 0.27 -3.09 37.42
C SER A 85 -0.84 -2.94 38.47
N VAL A 86 -1.22 -1.70 38.81
CA VAL A 86 -2.26 -1.38 39.79
C VAL A 86 -3.48 -0.78 39.11
N THR A 87 -3.27 0.09 38.11
CA THR A 87 -4.32 0.87 37.46
C THR A 87 -4.89 0.23 36.21
N GLU A 88 -4.12 -0.66 35.56
CA GLU A 88 -4.41 -1.24 34.23
C GLU A 88 -4.68 -0.18 33.13
N ARG A 89 -4.21 1.06 33.34
CA ARG A 89 -4.47 2.20 32.47
C ARG A 89 -3.38 2.43 31.43
N TRP A 90 -3.81 2.80 30.24
CA TRP A 90 -2.94 3.21 29.15
C TRP A 90 -2.74 4.72 29.16
N GLU A 91 -1.54 5.12 28.77
CA GLU A 91 -1.16 6.50 28.49
C GLU A 91 -1.08 6.69 26.97
N LEU A 92 -1.83 7.68 26.48
CA LEU A 92 -1.92 8.04 25.09
C LEU A 92 -1.31 9.43 24.91
N VAL A 93 -0.43 9.56 23.92
CA VAL A 93 -0.01 10.88 23.42
C VAL A 93 -0.84 11.17 22.19
N THR A 94 -1.69 12.18 22.27
CA THR A 94 -2.50 12.65 21.15
C THR A 94 -1.99 13.99 20.67
N GLN A 95 -2.15 14.26 19.37
CA GLN A 95 -1.85 15.55 18.77
C GLN A 95 -3.11 16.10 18.10
N GLY A 96 -3.53 17.30 18.49
CA GLY A 96 -4.71 17.98 17.97
C GLY A 96 -4.50 19.50 17.94
N GLY A 97 -4.92 20.17 16.87
CA GLY A 97 -4.78 21.63 16.78
C GLY A 97 -3.34 22.16 16.92
N GLY A 98 -2.33 21.33 16.63
CA GLY A 98 -0.91 21.68 16.77
C GLY A 98 -0.34 21.53 18.19
N LYS A 99 -1.11 21.00 19.15
CA LYS A 99 -0.64 20.71 20.51
C LYS A 99 -0.61 19.20 20.76
N GLU A 100 0.37 18.77 21.55
CA GLU A 100 0.40 17.42 22.11
C GLU A 100 -0.26 17.40 23.48
N GLU A 101 -1.08 16.39 23.72
CA GLU A 101 -1.79 16.17 24.98
C GLU A 101 -1.59 14.73 25.45
N LEU A 102 -1.52 14.57 26.76
CA LEU A 102 -1.45 13.26 27.41
C LEU A 102 -2.86 12.88 27.88
N ALA A 103 -3.34 11.72 27.49
CA ALA A 103 -4.65 11.21 27.88
C ALA A 103 -4.54 9.81 28.50
N GLY A 104 -5.19 9.61 29.64
CA GLY A 104 -5.35 8.28 30.25
C GLY A 104 -6.54 7.54 29.63
N SER A 105 -6.44 6.23 29.48
CA SER A 105 -7.55 5.39 29.00
C SER A 105 -7.54 4.01 29.64
N ASP A 106 -8.71 3.51 30.03
CA ASP A 106 -8.84 2.17 30.64
C ASP A 106 -8.67 1.05 29.60
N ALA A 107 -8.91 1.33 28.32
CA ALA A 107 -8.75 0.36 27.24
C ALA A 107 -8.28 1.03 25.93
N VAL A 108 -7.57 0.25 25.11
CA VAL A 108 -7.09 0.68 23.79
C VAL A 108 -7.45 -0.35 22.74
N MET A 109 -8.02 0.11 21.62
CA MET A 109 -8.28 -0.70 20.43
C MET A 109 -7.38 -0.23 19.29
N VAL A 110 -6.53 -1.11 18.77
CA VAL A 110 -5.58 -0.78 17.69
C VAL A 110 -6.19 -1.10 16.34
N CYS A 111 -6.49 -0.05 15.57
CA CYS A 111 -7.13 -0.13 14.24
C CYS A 111 -6.29 0.54 13.13
N SER A 112 -4.97 0.58 13.27
CA SER A 112 -4.06 1.32 12.37
C SER A 112 -3.91 0.72 10.96
N GLY A 113 -4.42 -0.49 10.73
CA GLY A 113 -4.24 -1.23 9.49
C GLY A 113 -2.82 -1.80 9.33
N HIS A 114 -2.68 -2.82 8.47
CA HIS A 114 -1.42 -3.55 8.27
C HIS A 114 -0.85 -3.41 6.85
N HIS A 115 -1.56 -2.76 5.93
CA HIS A 115 -1.11 -2.46 4.57
C HIS A 115 -0.51 -1.04 4.46
N VAL A 116 0.13 -0.58 5.53
CA VAL A 116 0.67 0.77 5.68
C VAL A 116 2.15 0.80 5.30
N TYR A 117 2.95 -0.05 5.95
CA TYR A 117 4.40 -0.05 5.78
C TYR A 117 4.81 -1.07 4.70
N PRO A 118 5.47 -0.64 3.61
CA PRO A 118 5.86 -1.52 2.52
C PRO A 118 6.97 -2.49 2.97
N ASN A 119 6.88 -3.75 2.55
CA ASN A 119 7.95 -4.72 2.72
C ASN A 119 8.79 -4.77 1.45
N LEU A 120 10.01 -4.26 1.51
CA LEU A 120 10.92 -4.18 0.36
C LEU A 120 12.24 -4.92 0.68
N PRO A 121 12.32 -6.24 0.45
CA PRO A 121 13.47 -7.06 0.82
C PRO A 121 14.60 -6.93 -0.22
N LEU A 122 15.13 -5.72 -0.42
CA LEU A 122 16.15 -5.47 -1.46
C LEU A 122 17.42 -6.32 -1.28
N THR A 123 17.77 -6.66 -0.05
CA THR A 123 18.96 -7.43 0.29
C THR A 123 18.82 -8.93 0.02
N THR A 124 17.63 -9.44 -0.29
CA THR A 124 17.42 -10.88 -0.54
C THR A 124 17.62 -11.27 -2.00
N PHE A 125 17.69 -10.29 -2.92
CA PHE A 125 17.85 -10.56 -4.34
C PHE A 125 19.32 -10.86 -4.67
N PRO A 126 19.65 -12.03 -5.25
CA PRO A 126 21.01 -12.34 -5.63
C PRO A 126 21.45 -11.48 -6.82
N GLY A 127 22.61 -10.81 -6.70
CA GLY A 127 23.22 -10.02 -7.76
C GLY A 127 22.99 -8.51 -7.66
N LYS A 128 23.67 -7.75 -8.53
CA LYS A 128 23.46 -6.30 -8.64
C LYS A 128 22.35 -6.02 -9.65
N LEU A 129 21.21 -5.54 -9.17
CA LEU A 129 20.13 -5.10 -10.03
C LEU A 129 20.44 -3.68 -10.53
N TYR A 130 20.79 -3.57 -11.81
CA TYR A 130 20.89 -2.27 -12.49
C TYR A 130 19.51 -1.82 -12.95
N VAL A 131 18.69 -1.41 -11.99
CA VAL A 131 17.35 -0.87 -12.24
C VAL A 131 17.39 0.65 -12.26
N TYR A 132 16.71 1.21 -13.26
CA TYR A 132 16.58 2.66 -13.38
C TYR A 132 15.72 3.26 -12.25
N CYS A 133 14.72 2.51 -11.80
CA CYS A 133 13.79 2.88 -10.74
C CYS A 133 13.23 1.61 -10.10
N CYS A 134 13.13 1.59 -8.78
CA CYS A 134 12.55 0.50 -7.99
C CYS A 134 11.68 1.13 -6.89
N PHE A 135 10.44 0.63 -6.75
CA PHE A 135 9.46 1.14 -5.80
C PHE A 135 8.49 0.01 -5.43
N HIS A 136 7.85 0.11 -4.26
CA HIS A 136 6.86 -0.88 -3.82
C HIS A 136 5.49 -0.61 -4.46
N SER A 137 4.59 -1.61 -4.53
CA SER A 137 3.20 -1.41 -5.02
C SER A 137 2.44 -0.31 -4.26
N TRP A 138 2.85 -0.02 -3.02
CA TRP A 138 2.37 1.08 -2.19
C TRP A 138 2.58 2.47 -2.84
N GLU A 139 3.60 2.63 -3.66
CA GLU A 139 3.90 3.87 -4.40
C GLU A 139 3.28 3.90 -5.80
N PHE A 140 2.78 2.77 -6.29
CA PHE A 140 2.14 2.67 -7.60
C PHE A 140 0.78 3.37 -7.57
N LYS A 141 0.52 4.25 -8.53
CA LYS A 141 -0.73 5.06 -8.59
C LYS A 141 -1.40 5.07 -9.95
N ARG A 142 -0.60 5.28 -10.99
CA ARG A 142 -1.03 5.62 -12.35
C ARG A 142 -0.08 5.00 -13.38
N LEU A 143 -0.63 4.51 -14.48
CA LEU A 143 0.12 3.80 -15.52
C LEU A 143 0.99 4.70 -16.38
N GLU A 144 0.55 5.93 -16.58
CA GLU A 144 1.12 6.86 -17.57
C GLU A 144 2.62 7.10 -17.32
N LYS A 145 3.05 6.98 -16.06
CA LYS A 145 4.46 7.06 -15.66
C LYS A 145 5.32 5.99 -16.31
N TYR A 146 4.76 4.84 -16.68
CA TYR A 146 5.52 3.68 -17.18
C TYR A 146 5.49 3.55 -18.71
N ARG A 147 4.93 4.54 -19.42
CA ARG A 147 4.78 4.52 -20.87
C ARG A 147 6.10 4.28 -21.61
N GLY A 148 6.11 3.26 -22.47
CA GLY A 148 7.29 2.87 -23.25
C GLY A 148 8.45 2.28 -22.45
N LYS A 149 8.26 1.97 -21.15
CA LYS A 149 9.28 1.36 -20.29
C LYS A 149 9.14 -0.16 -20.28
N LYS A 150 10.25 -0.86 -20.01
CA LYS A 150 10.24 -2.27 -19.65
C LYS A 150 10.06 -2.35 -18.14
N VAL A 151 9.02 -3.04 -17.68
CA VAL A 151 8.70 -3.14 -16.25
C VAL A 151 8.80 -4.60 -15.81
N LEU A 152 9.49 -4.83 -14.69
CA LEU A 152 9.52 -6.10 -13.97
C LEU A 152 8.63 -5.97 -12.73
N VAL A 153 7.62 -6.83 -12.62
CA VAL A 153 6.79 -6.93 -11.41
C VAL A 153 7.25 -8.14 -10.61
N ILE A 154 7.53 -7.94 -9.32
CA ILE A 154 7.96 -8.99 -8.39
C ILE A 154 6.83 -9.25 -7.39
N GLY A 155 6.38 -10.51 -7.33
CA GLY A 155 5.35 -10.98 -6.41
C GLY A 155 4.05 -11.38 -7.11
N LEU A 156 3.44 -12.48 -6.64
CA LEU A 156 2.19 -13.05 -7.16
C LEU A 156 1.00 -12.86 -6.21
N GLY A 157 1.04 -11.82 -5.37
CA GLY A 157 -0.13 -11.39 -4.61
C GLY A 157 -1.11 -10.59 -5.48
N ASN A 158 -2.28 -10.28 -4.94
CA ASN A 158 -3.32 -9.51 -5.65
C ASN A 158 -2.77 -8.24 -6.31
N SER A 159 -2.00 -7.43 -5.58
CA SER A 159 -1.40 -6.21 -6.14
C SER A 159 -0.41 -6.49 -7.28
N GLY A 160 0.37 -7.56 -7.17
CA GLY A 160 1.33 -7.94 -8.22
C GLY A 160 0.60 -8.33 -9.50
N CYS A 161 -0.44 -9.16 -9.39
CA CYS A 161 -1.27 -9.58 -10.51
C CYS A 161 -2.02 -8.39 -11.15
N ASP A 162 -2.67 -7.55 -10.34
CA ASP A 162 -3.40 -6.37 -10.81
C ASP A 162 -2.48 -5.40 -11.57
N ILE A 163 -1.34 -5.05 -10.97
CA ILE A 163 -0.40 -4.10 -11.57
C ILE A 163 0.22 -4.70 -12.84
N ALA A 164 0.58 -5.98 -12.83
CA ALA A 164 1.15 -6.65 -14.01
C ALA A 164 0.13 -6.71 -15.16
N MET A 165 -1.12 -7.07 -14.86
CA MET A 165 -2.22 -7.11 -15.83
C MET A 165 -2.43 -5.72 -16.44
N GLU A 166 -2.53 -4.70 -15.60
CA GLU A 166 -2.75 -3.34 -16.06
C GLU A 166 -1.59 -2.84 -16.93
N LEU A 167 -0.34 -3.07 -16.50
CA LEU A 167 0.84 -2.71 -17.29
C LEU A 167 0.87 -3.45 -18.64
N SER A 168 0.42 -4.71 -18.71
CA SER A 168 0.43 -5.50 -19.93
C SER A 168 -0.48 -4.93 -21.04
N THR A 169 -1.52 -4.17 -20.69
CA THR A 169 -2.46 -3.58 -21.66
C THR A 169 -1.85 -2.45 -22.49
N GLN A 170 -0.82 -1.78 -21.96
CA GLN A 170 -0.27 -0.55 -22.53
C GLN A 170 1.27 -0.56 -22.68
N HIS A 171 1.95 -1.60 -22.16
CA HIS A 171 3.41 -1.60 -21.98
C HIS A 171 4.04 -2.97 -22.21
N ARG A 172 5.36 -3.00 -22.47
CA ARG A 172 6.15 -4.24 -22.45
C ARG A 172 6.44 -4.63 -20.99
N CYS A 173 5.54 -5.42 -20.42
CA CYS A 173 5.64 -5.94 -19.06
C CYS A 173 6.24 -7.36 -19.07
N VAL A 174 7.13 -7.65 -18.12
CA VAL A 174 7.58 -9.01 -17.82
C VAL A 174 7.26 -9.26 -16.35
N THR A 175 6.51 -10.32 -16.06
CA THR A 175 6.21 -10.72 -14.68
C THR A 175 7.29 -11.68 -14.20
N GLY A 176 7.99 -11.33 -13.13
CA GLY A 176 8.96 -12.19 -12.48
C GLY A 176 8.32 -12.91 -11.30
N ILE A 177 8.41 -14.24 -11.29
CA ILE A 177 8.04 -15.05 -10.13
C ILE A 177 9.31 -15.29 -9.34
N GLU A 178 9.43 -14.62 -8.21
CA GLU A 178 10.41 -15.01 -7.19
C GLU A 178 9.63 -15.33 -5.92
N PRO A 179 9.56 -16.61 -5.51
CA PRO A 179 8.96 -16.94 -4.22
C PRO A 179 9.85 -16.34 -3.14
N LEU A 180 9.38 -15.24 -2.52
CA LEU A 180 9.91 -14.76 -1.26
C LEU A 180 9.56 -15.81 -0.20
N GLY A 181 10.43 -16.82 -0.06
CA GLY A 181 10.30 -17.85 0.95
C GLY A 181 10.22 -17.21 2.33
N LYS A 182 9.18 -17.54 3.11
CA LYS A 182 9.21 -17.33 4.55
C LYS A 182 10.22 -18.34 5.12
N GLY A 183 11.43 -17.88 5.42
CA GLY A 183 12.53 -18.74 5.87
C GLY A 183 13.50 -19.03 4.74
N GLY A 184 14.74 -18.57 4.90
CA GLY A 184 15.76 -18.50 3.85
C GLY A 184 16.00 -19.81 3.10
N SER A 185 15.69 -19.80 1.82
CA SER A 185 16.47 -20.41 0.72
C SER A 185 15.84 -19.96 -0.60
N PRO A 186 16.59 -19.35 -1.54
CA PRO A 186 16.07 -19.08 -2.87
C PRO A 186 15.80 -20.40 -3.59
N ILE A 187 14.54 -20.63 -3.98
CA ILE A 187 14.19 -21.76 -4.84
C ILE A 187 14.76 -21.41 -6.22
N CYS A 188 15.92 -21.98 -6.54
CA CYS A 188 16.52 -21.94 -7.87
C CYS A 188 15.60 -22.71 -8.84
N SER A 189 14.64 -22.02 -9.45
CA SER A 189 13.94 -22.52 -10.63
C SER A 189 14.53 -21.87 -11.89
N SER A 190 14.49 -22.62 -12.99
CA SER A 190 14.97 -22.26 -14.33
C SER A 190 14.52 -20.88 -14.85
N THR A 191 13.52 -20.26 -14.22
CA THR A 191 13.07 -18.88 -14.47
C THR A 191 14.19 -17.84 -14.22
N CYS A 192 15.11 -18.09 -13.29
CA CYS A 192 16.20 -17.17 -12.95
C CYS A 192 17.20 -16.97 -14.11
N HIS A 193 17.47 -18.02 -14.90
CA HIS A 193 18.32 -17.95 -16.08
C HIS A 193 17.70 -17.07 -17.18
N HIS A 194 16.38 -17.10 -17.34
CA HIS A 194 15.65 -16.30 -18.34
C HIS A 194 15.60 -14.81 -18.01
N LEU A 195 15.47 -14.44 -16.73
CA LEU A 195 15.54 -13.04 -16.28
C LEU A 195 16.95 -12.45 -16.51
N HIS A 196 17.99 -13.22 -16.20
CA HIS A 196 19.38 -12.81 -16.46
C HIS A 196 19.66 -12.62 -17.96
N THR A 197 19.16 -13.50 -18.83
CA THR A 197 19.35 -13.37 -20.29
C THR A 197 18.55 -12.23 -20.89
N THR A 198 17.35 -11.96 -20.37
CA THR A 198 16.50 -10.85 -20.86
C THR A 198 17.06 -9.48 -20.46
N ALA A 199 17.64 -9.38 -19.25
CA ALA A 199 18.34 -8.19 -18.78
C ALA A 199 19.64 -7.94 -19.58
N LEU A 200 20.44 -8.99 -19.83
CA LEU A 200 21.67 -8.90 -20.62
C LEU A 200 21.39 -8.63 -22.11
N GLY A 201 20.37 -9.24 -22.70
CA GLY A 201 19.94 -9.00 -24.08
C GLY A 201 19.38 -7.59 -24.33
N ALA A 202 19.01 -6.85 -23.28
CA ALA A 202 18.58 -5.46 -23.40
C ALA A 202 19.75 -4.46 -23.56
N HIS A 203 21.01 -4.89 -23.36
CA HIS A 203 22.18 -4.01 -23.50
C HIS A 203 22.54 -3.66 -24.95
N SER A 204 22.03 -4.38 -25.96
CA SER A 204 22.41 -4.15 -27.37
C SER A 204 21.63 -3.02 -28.07
N HIS A 205 20.57 -2.48 -27.46
CA HIS A 205 19.80 -1.36 -28.01
C HIS A 205 19.57 -0.26 -26.97
N ARG A 206 20.57 0.61 -26.77
CA ARG A 206 20.39 1.88 -26.07
C ARG A 206 19.49 2.81 -26.91
N ARG A 207 18.20 2.88 -26.58
CA ARG A 207 17.43 4.10 -26.81
C ARG A 207 17.38 4.87 -25.49
N SER A 208 17.94 6.09 -25.52
CA SER A 208 17.84 7.06 -24.43
C SER A 208 16.37 7.24 -24.06
N SER A 209 16.00 6.88 -22.83
CA SER A 209 14.68 7.18 -22.29
C SER A 209 14.88 8.01 -21.02
N ALA A 210 14.21 9.14 -20.95
CA ALA A 210 14.37 10.11 -19.87
C ALA A 210 14.02 9.52 -18.49
N PRO A 211 14.62 10.06 -17.40
CA PRO A 211 14.29 9.74 -16.03
C PRO A 211 12.81 9.81 -15.69
N LEU A 212 12.34 8.95 -14.78
CA LEU A 212 11.09 9.20 -14.08
C LEU A 212 11.32 10.38 -13.12
N PRO A 213 10.47 11.43 -13.15
CA PRO A 213 10.58 12.52 -12.19
C PRO A 213 10.42 11.98 -10.76
N GLY A 214 11.38 12.27 -9.89
CA GLY A 214 11.34 11.93 -8.47
C GLY A 214 11.81 10.53 -8.08
N CYS A 215 12.45 9.76 -8.98
CA CYS A 215 13.06 8.48 -8.61
C CYS A 215 14.54 8.69 -8.24
N PRO A 216 14.92 8.71 -6.94
CA PRO A 216 16.33 8.74 -6.57
C PRO A 216 16.99 7.43 -7.02
N LEU A 217 18.17 7.53 -7.65
CA LEU A 217 19.03 6.37 -7.90
C LEU A 217 19.35 5.72 -6.55
N ARG A 218 18.72 4.59 -6.24
CA ARG A 218 19.12 3.75 -5.11
C ARG A 218 19.98 2.62 -5.67
N SER A 219 21.28 2.68 -5.41
CA SER A 219 22.15 1.52 -5.61
C SER A 219 21.80 0.46 -4.58
N THR A 220 21.73 -0.79 -5.02
CA THR A 220 21.85 -1.97 -4.15
C THR A 220 23.32 -2.31 -3.97
#